data_AF-A0A7V9HT43-F1
#
_entry.id   AF-A0A7V9HT43-F1
#
_cell.length_a   1.000
_cell.length_b   1.000
_cell.length_c   1.000
_cell.angle_alpha   90.00
_cell.angle_beta   90.00
_cell.angle_gamma   90.00
#
_symmetry.space_group_name_H-M   'P 1'
#
loop_
_entity.id
_entity.type
_entity.pdbx_description
1 polymer ?
#
loop_
_entity_poly.entity_id
_entity_poly.type
_entity_poly.pdbx_seq_one_letter_code
_entity_poly.pdbx_strand_id
1 'polypeptide(L)'
;ELISDPLTAVAGADAIYTDVWVSMGEDTEADSKREALALYRVDEALLAAASARAVVLHCLPAHPGEEITEGVLYGERSVVFDQAENRLHAQKALLEELVE
;
A
#
# COMPACT_ATOMS: atom_id res chain seq x y z
N GLU A 1 -7.38 12.98 9.43
CA GLU A 1 -8.50 12.35 10.16
C GLU A 1 -8.21 10.87 10.27
N LEU A 2 -8.72 10.18 11.30
CA LEU A 2 -8.62 8.72 11.42
C LEU A 2 -9.99 8.12 11.15
N ILE A 3 -10.07 7.24 10.16
CA ILE A 3 -11.31 6.64 9.66
C ILE A 3 -11.14 5.12 9.68
N SER A 4 -12.13 4.40 10.21
CA SER A 4 -12.10 2.93 10.31
C SER A 4 -12.90 2.22 9.22
N ASP A 5 -13.74 2.94 8.48
CA ASP A 5 -14.39 2.38 7.29
C ASP A 5 -13.50 2.63 6.05
N PRO A 6 -12.94 1.59 5.42
CA PRO A 6 -12.01 1.76 4.31
C PRO A 6 -12.68 2.40 3.09
N LEU A 7 -13.96 2.13 2.83
CA LEU A 7 -14.69 2.76 1.72
C LEU A 7 -14.82 4.27 1.92
N THR A 8 -15.15 4.70 3.14
CA THR A 8 -15.15 6.12 3.50
C THR A 8 -13.75 6.72 3.39
N ALA A 9 -12.72 5.99 3.82
CA ALA A 9 -11.34 6.48 3.80
C ALA A 9 -10.79 6.72 2.38
N VAL A 10 -11.17 5.88 1.41
CA VAL A 10 -10.69 6.01 0.02
C VAL A 10 -11.54 6.93 -0.84
N ALA A 11 -12.72 7.36 -0.38
CA ALA A 11 -13.65 8.17 -1.17
C ALA A 11 -12.97 9.47 -1.68
N GLY A 12 -12.76 9.54 -2.99
CA GLY A 12 -12.09 10.69 -3.64
C GLY A 12 -10.57 10.75 -3.44
N ALA A 13 -9.94 9.73 -2.85
CA ALA A 13 -8.49 9.67 -2.68
C ALA A 13 -7.77 9.57 -4.02
N ASP A 14 -6.68 10.32 -4.19
CA ASP A 14 -5.82 10.28 -5.39
C ASP A 14 -4.67 9.26 -5.26
N ALA A 15 -4.42 8.76 -4.07
CA ALA A 15 -3.48 7.67 -3.83
C ALA A 15 -4.00 6.79 -2.69
N ILE A 16 -3.92 5.48 -2.86
CA ILE A 16 -4.16 4.49 -1.81
C ILE A 16 -2.83 3.84 -1.47
N TYR A 17 -2.51 3.76 -0.19
CA TYR A 17 -1.29 3.15 0.31
C TYR A 17 -1.64 2.03 1.28
N THR A 18 -1.05 0.86 1.09
CA THR A 18 -1.12 -0.24 2.06
C THR A 18 0.26 -0.87 2.28
N ASP A 19 0.36 -1.70 3.30
CA ASP A 19 1.56 -2.47 3.66
C ASP A 19 1.12 -3.82 4.21
N VAL A 20 2.08 -4.73 4.37
CA VAL A 20 1.85 -6.06 4.93
C VAL A 20 1.16 -5.96 6.29
N TRP A 21 0.16 -6.83 6.51
CA TRP A 21 -0.59 -6.86 7.76
C TRP A 21 0.21 -7.44 8.93
N VAL A 22 1.09 -8.39 8.62
CA VAL A 22 1.94 -9.08 9.59
C VAL A 22 3.37 -8.63 9.34
N SER A 23 3.91 -7.85 10.27
CA SER A 23 5.27 -7.35 10.14
C SER A 23 6.30 -8.37 10.64
N MET A 24 7.58 -8.06 10.42
CA MET A 24 8.68 -8.90 10.91
C MET A 24 8.62 -9.03 12.44
N GLY A 25 8.53 -10.26 12.93
CA GLY A 25 8.53 -10.59 14.36
C GLY A 25 7.15 -10.74 15.00
N GLU A 26 6.07 -10.71 14.20
CA GLU A 26 4.68 -10.80 14.69
C GLU A 26 4.02 -12.17 14.45
N ASP A 27 4.81 -13.23 14.30
CA ASP A 27 4.35 -14.55 13.85
C ASP A 27 3.23 -15.15 14.72
N THR A 28 3.21 -14.85 16.03
CA THR A 28 2.20 -15.38 16.97
C THR A 28 0.82 -14.72 16.83
N GLU A 29 0.74 -13.55 16.21
CA GLU A 29 -0.49 -12.78 16.03
C GLU A 29 -0.97 -12.76 14.57
N ALA A 30 -0.31 -13.51 13.69
CA ALA A 30 -0.50 -13.41 12.25
C ALA A 30 -1.96 -13.64 11.82
N ASP A 31 -2.61 -14.70 12.34
CA ASP A 31 -3.97 -15.05 11.94
C ASP A 31 -5.03 -14.07 12.48
N SER A 32 -4.89 -13.61 13.73
CA SER A 32 -5.81 -12.63 14.29
C SER A 32 -5.73 -11.29 13.56
N LYS A 33 -4.53 -10.89 13.14
CA LYS A 33 -4.35 -9.69 12.31
C LYS A 33 -4.97 -9.84 10.93
N ARG A 34 -4.77 -10.98 10.26
CA ARG A 34 -5.41 -11.26 8.95
C ARG A 34 -6.92 -11.18 9.04
N GLU A 35 -7.53 -11.74 10.08
CA GLU A 35 -8.96 -11.65 10.30
C GLU A 35 -9.43 -10.22 10.57
N ALA A 36 -8.73 -9.49 11.44
CA ALA A 36 -9.09 -8.12 11.80
C ALA A 36 -8.92 -7.12 10.63
N LEU A 37 -7.93 -7.36 9.76
CA LEU A 37 -7.59 -6.47 8.66
C LEU A 37 -8.19 -6.89 7.31
N ALA A 38 -8.91 -8.01 7.26
CA ALA A 38 -9.51 -8.52 6.03
C ALA A 38 -10.36 -7.47 5.27
N LEU A 39 -11.06 -6.60 6.00
CA LEU A 39 -11.88 -5.53 5.43
C LEU A 39 -11.07 -4.41 4.77
N TYR A 40 -9.79 -4.27 5.12
CA TYR A 40 -8.89 -3.21 4.66
C TYR A 40 -8.04 -3.63 3.45
N ARG A 41 -8.29 -4.81 2.89
CA ARG A 41 -7.61 -5.25 1.66
C ARG A 41 -7.83 -4.25 0.54
N VAL A 42 -6.74 -3.85 -0.10
CA VAL A 42 -6.82 -3.05 -1.32
C VAL A 42 -7.11 -3.97 -2.50
N ASP A 43 -8.38 -4.11 -2.81
CA ASP A 43 -8.88 -4.82 -3.97
C ASP A 43 -9.47 -3.86 -5.02
N GLU A 44 -9.92 -4.43 -6.14
CA GLU A 44 -10.48 -3.71 -7.27
C GLU A 44 -11.74 -2.91 -6.89
N ALA A 45 -12.53 -3.41 -5.93
CA ALA A 45 -13.74 -2.74 -5.47
C ALA A 45 -13.40 -1.52 -4.60
N LEU A 46 -12.43 -1.65 -3.69
CA LEU A 46 -11.94 -0.54 -2.88
C LEU A 46 -11.27 0.53 -3.76
N LEU A 47 -10.45 0.12 -4.73
CA LEU A 47 -9.82 1.03 -5.69
C LEU A 47 -10.85 1.74 -6.58
N ALA A 48 -11.97 1.08 -6.93
CA ALA A 48 -13.04 1.70 -7.70
C ALA A 48 -13.83 2.77 -6.92
N ALA A 49 -13.81 2.72 -5.58
CA ALA A 49 -14.43 3.73 -4.73
C ALA A 49 -13.58 5.02 -4.60
N ALA A 50 -12.32 4.97 -5.01
CA ALA A 50 -11.42 6.12 -5.01
C ALA A 50 -11.61 7.02 -6.23
N SER A 51 -10.78 8.06 -6.32
CA SER A 51 -10.70 8.92 -7.52
C SER A 51 -10.43 8.08 -8.77
N ALA A 52 -11.02 8.45 -9.92
CA ALA A 52 -10.76 7.75 -11.18
C ALA A 52 -9.28 7.80 -11.63
N ARG A 53 -8.52 8.77 -11.08
CA ARG A 53 -7.07 8.93 -11.28
C ARG A 53 -6.23 8.38 -10.13
N ALA A 54 -6.84 7.66 -9.18
CA ALA A 54 -6.13 7.15 -8.02
C ALA A 54 -5.03 6.18 -8.44
N VAL A 55 -3.85 6.33 -7.83
CA VAL A 55 -2.76 5.36 -7.93
C VAL A 55 -2.65 4.52 -6.66
N VAL A 56 -2.05 3.34 -6.78
CA VAL A 56 -1.81 2.43 -5.64
C VAL A 56 -0.31 2.32 -5.35
N LEU A 57 0.03 2.48 -4.07
CA LEU A 57 1.38 2.44 -3.52
C LEU A 57 1.49 1.31 -2.49
N HIS A 58 2.69 0.72 -2.40
CA HIS A 58 3.03 -0.33 -1.46
C HIS A 58 4.56 -0.31 -1.24
N CYS A 59 5.03 -0.35 0.01
CA CYS A 59 6.49 -0.25 0.28
C CYS A 59 7.31 -1.47 -0.16
N LEU A 60 6.64 -2.62 -0.26
CA LEU A 60 7.18 -3.95 -0.57
C LEU A 60 8.05 -4.51 0.59
N PRO A 61 8.14 -5.85 0.72
CA PRO A 61 7.48 -6.89 -0.07
C PRO A 61 5.95 -6.91 0.15
N ALA A 62 5.19 -7.34 -0.85
CA ALA A 62 3.74 -7.51 -0.76
C ALA A 62 3.37 -9.00 -0.68
N HIS A 63 2.24 -9.32 -0.05
CA HIS A 63 1.59 -10.62 -0.02
C HIS A 63 0.26 -10.56 -0.81
N PRO A 64 0.27 -10.83 -2.13
CA PRO A 64 -0.93 -10.84 -2.94
C PRO A 64 -1.99 -11.79 -2.36
N GLY A 65 -3.20 -11.27 -2.15
CA GLY A 65 -4.30 -12.00 -1.50
C GLY A 65 -4.39 -11.79 0.01
N GLU A 66 -3.49 -11.01 0.62
CA GLU A 66 -3.63 -10.46 1.98
C GLU A 66 -3.96 -8.97 1.90
N GLU A 67 -2.99 -8.07 2.02
CA GLU A 67 -3.21 -6.62 2.06
C GLU A 67 -3.61 -5.99 0.73
N ILE A 68 -3.30 -6.66 -0.38
CA ILE A 68 -3.54 -6.18 -1.75
C ILE A 68 -3.85 -7.37 -2.67
N THR A 69 -4.73 -7.20 -3.65
CA THR A 69 -4.96 -8.24 -4.68
C THR A 69 -3.90 -8.19 -5.77
N GLU A 70 -3.68 -9.32 -6.44
CA GLU A 70 -2.75 -9.41 -7.58
C GLU A 70 -3.15 -8.44 -8.71
N GLY A 71 -4.46 -8.35 -8.99
CA GLY A 71 -5.01 -7.47 -10.02
C GLY A 71 -4.78 -5.99 -9.72
N VAL A 72 -4.78 -5.59 -8.44
CA VAL A 72 -4.40 -4.23 -8.06
C VAL A 72 -2.89 -4.04 -8.07
N LEU A 73 -2.11 -4.96 -7.49
CA LEU A 73 -0.66 -4.82 -7.36
C LEU A 73 0.05 -4.73 -8.72
N TYR A 74 -0.40 -5.49 -9.71
CA TYR A 74 0.18 -5.52 -11.06
C TYR A 74 -0.70 -4.81 -12.11
N GLY A 75 -1.77 -4.15 -11.68
CA GLY A 75 -2.69 -3.44 -12.57
C GLY A 75 -2.18 -2.07 -13.01
N GLU A 76 -2.88 -1.46 -13.96
CA GLU A 76 -2.49 -0.19 -14.61
C GLU A 76 -2.39 1.01 -13.66
N ARG A 77 -3.10 0.97 -12.53
CA ARG A 77 -3.08 2.05 -11.51
C ARG A 77 -2.03 1.84 -10.44
N SER A 78 -1.28 0.74 -10.49
CA SER A 78 -0.19 0.47 -9.57
C SER A 78 1.06 1.25 -9.99
N VAL A 79 1.69 1.91 -9.03
CA VAL A 79 2.98 2.60 -9.23
C VAL A 79 4.07 2.04 -8.30
N VAL A 80 3.89 0.82 -7.80
CA VAL A 80 4.77 0.20 -6.79
C VAL A 80 6.23 0.05 -7.26
N PHE A 81 6.46 -0.19 -8.55
CA PHE A 81 7.82 -0.33 -9.08
C PHE A 81 8.52 1.01 -9.26
N ASP A 82 7.81 2.04 -9.75
CA ASP A 82 8.35 3.40 -9.82
C ASP A 82 8.62 3.94 -8.40
N GLN A 83 7.73 3.64 -7.45
CA GLN A 83 7.92 3.94 -6.03
C GLN A 83 9.19 3.26 -5.48
N ALA A 84 9.40 1.99 -5.80
CA ALA A 84 10.60 1.25 -5.39
C ALA A 84 11.87 1.82 -6.04
N GLU A 85 11.82 2.18 -7.33
CA GLU A 85 12.94 2.82 -8.04
C GLU A 85 13.32 4.15 -7.38
N ASN A 86 12.33 4.95 -7.00
CA ASN A 86 12.55 6.25 -6.37
C ASN A 86 13.31 6.17 -5.03
N ARG A 87 13.39 5.00 -4.40
CA ARG A 87 14.28 4.77 -3.25
C ARG A 87 15.73 5.09 -3.59
N LEU A 88 16.21 4.65 -4.76
CA LEU A 88 17.58 4.90 -5.22
C LEU A 88 17.83 6.40 -5.36
N HIS A 89 16.93 7.10 -6.06
CA HIS A 89 17.11 8.51 -6.39
C HIS A 89 17.00 9.39 -5.15
N ALA A 90 16.00 9.14 -4.30
CA ALA A 90 15.81 9.87 -3.06
C ALA A 90 16.99 9.68 -2.09
N GLN A 91 17.51 8.45 -1.96
CA GLN A 91 18.65 8.18 -1.08
C GLN A 91 19.95 8.75 -1.63
N LYS A 92 20.16 8.76 -2.96
CA LYS A 92 21.32 9.45 -3.57
C LYS A 92 21.32 10.93 -3.26
N ALA A 93 20.18 11.61 -3.43
CA ALA A 93 20.04 13.03 -3.13
C ALA A 93 20.26 13.31 -1.64
N LEU A 94 19.69 12.48 -0.76
CA LEU A 94 19.91 12.60 0.69
C LEU A 94 21.37 12.42 1.09
N LEU A 95 22.08 11.47 0.46
CA LEU A 95 23.50 11.24 0.76
C LEU A 95 24.38 12.41 0.31
N GLU A 96 24.06 13.04 -0.82
CA GLU A 96 24.80 14.23 -1.27
C GLU A 96 24.60 15.40 -0.29
N GLU A 97 23.35 15.72 0.07
CA GLU A 97 23.03 16.76 1.06
C GLU A 97 23.69 16.53 2.43
N LEU A 98 23.86 15.28 2.87
CA LEU A 98 24.43 14.96 4.20
C LEU A 98 25.97 14.91 4.23
N VAL A 99 26.62 14.75 3.08
CA VAL A 99 28.08 14.55 2.99
C VAL A 99 28.81 15.82 2.54
N GLU A 100 28.11 16.78 1.93
CA GLU A 100 28.63 18.14 1.67
C GLU A 100 28.57 19.04 2.92
#